data_AF-Q5JG14-F1
#
_entry.id   AF-Q5JG14-F1
#
_cell.length_a   1.000
_cell.length_b   1.000
_cell.length_c   1.000
_cell.angle_alpha   90.00
_cell.angle_beta   90.00
_cell.angle_gamma   90.00
#
_symmetry.space_group_name_H-M   'P 1'
#
loop_
_entity.id
_entity.type
_entity.pdbx_description
1 polymer ?
#
loop_
_entity_poly.entity_id
_entity_poly.type
_entity_poly.pdbx_seq_one_letter_code
_entity_poly.pdbx_strand_id
1 'polypeptide(L)'
;MVEIPEVEELKALLNELGEEGLLERLDAFVRMNGGLESKRGEDFIKVSILGFAEGLLTVLKEKYDEPRVKELYEKIKAKRAELDEQFRKPRIPYLEEEG
;
A
#
# COMPACT_ATOMS: atom_id res chain seq x y z
N MET A 1 14.59 -0.66 8.34
CA MET A 1 13.13 -0.70 8.54
C MET A 1 12.59 0.17 7.43
N VAL A 2 11.74 -0.39 6.58
CA VAL A 2 11.24 0.31 5.40
C VAL A 2 10.38 1.50 5.85
N GLU A 3 10.82 2.71 5.53
CA GLU A 3 10.06 3.93 5.79
C GLU A 3 9.12 4.21 4.62
N ILE A 4 7.83 4.37 4.93
CA ILE A 4 6.77 4.65 3.95
C ILE A 4 5.91 5.78 4.52
N PRO A 5 6.12 7.04 4.09
CA PRO A 5 5.42 8.19 4.66
C PRO A 5 3.90 8.06 4.65
N GLU A 6 3.34 7.50 3.58
CA GLU A 6 1.90 7.27 3.44
C GLU A 6 1.33 6.30 4.49
N VAL A 7 2.15 5.39 5.01
CA VAL A 7 1.75 4.45 6.05
C VAL A 7 1.67 5.17 7.40
N GLU A 8 2.58 6.08 7.69
CA GLU A 8 2.53 6.90 8.91
C GLU A 8 1.33 7.86 8.88
N GLU A 9 1.03 8.45 7.71
CA GLU A 9 -0.20 9.21 7.48
C GLU A 9 -1.46 8.35 7.71
N LEU A 10 -1.47 7.10 7.22
CA LEU A 10 -2.57 6.17 7.46
C LEU A 10 -2.72 5.82 8.95
N LYS A 11 -1.62 5.58 9.67
CA LYS A 11 -1.67 5.30 11.11
C LYS A 11 -2.29 6.45 11.90
N ALA A 12 -1.90 7.68 11.58
CA ALA A 12 -2.49 8.87 12.20
C ALA A 12 -4.00 8.95 11.92
N LEU A 13 -4.40 8.72 10.66
CA LEU A 13 -5.81 8.71 10.27
C LEU A 13 -6.62 7.60 10.99
N LEU A 14 -6.08 6.39 11.08
CA LEU A 14 -6.73 5.28 11.79
C LEU A 14 -6.91 5.60 13.27
N ASN A 15 -5.91 6.22 13.90
CA ASN A 15 -5.99 6.65 15.30
C ASN A 15 -7.06 7.73 15.49
N GLU A 16 -7.13 8.73 14.61
CA GLU A 16 -8.16 9.78 14.66
C GLU A 16 -9.59 9.24 14.45
N LEU A 17 -9.74 8.20 13.60
CA LEU A 17 -11.02 7.55 13.33
C LEU A 17 -11.44 6.54 14.41
N GLY A 18 -10.60 6.29 15.42
CA GLY A 18 -10.84 5.31 16.49
C GLY A 18 -10.71 3.86 16.02
N GLU A 19 -10.01 3.61 14.92
CA GLU A 19 -9.83 2.28 14.31
C GLU A 19 -8.61 1.55 14.88
N GLU A 20 -8.53 1.43 16.21
CA GLU A 20 -7.38 0.84 16.93
C GLU A 20 -7.06 -0.58 16.44
N GLY A 21 -8.10 -1.40 16.18
CA GLY A 21 -7.91 -2.76 15.66
C GLY A 21 -7.39 -2.82 14.23
N LEU A 22 -7.58 -1.78 13.40
CA LEU A 22 -6.96 -1.69 12.08
C LEU A 22 -5.53 -1.17 12.20
N LEU A 23 -5.27 -0.24 13.12
CA LEU A 23 -3.94 0.27 13.42
C LEU A 23 -2.99 -0.86 13.84
N GLU A 24 -3.42 -1.71 14.78
CA GLU A 24 -2.63 -2.88 15.21
C GLU A 24 -2.33 -3.86 14.06
N ARG A 25 -3.30 -4.08 13.17
CA ARG A 25 -3.13 -4.95 12.00
C ARG A 25 -2.15 -4.36 11.00
N LEU A 26 -2.21 -3.05 10.77
CA LEU A 26 -1.26 -2.33 9.91
C LEU A 26 0.15 -2.43 10.48
N ASP A 27 0.34 -2.18 11.77
CA ASP A 27 1.65 -2.29 12.43
C ASP A 27 2.22 -3.71 12.36
N ALA A 28 1.38 -4.72 12.62
CA ALA A 28 1.77 -6.12 12.50
C ALA A 28 2.20 -6.47 11.07
N PHE A 29 1.46 -5.98 10.06
CA PHE A 29 1.77 -6.23 8.66
C PHE A 29 3.09 -5.58 8.24
N VAL A 30 3.31 -4.31 8.62
CA VAL A 30 4.56 -3.58 8.35
C VAL A 30 5.74 -4.27 8.99
N ARG A 31 5.63 -4.65 10.28
CA ARG A 31 6.68 -5.37 11.00
C ARG A 31 7.04 -6.70 10.35
N MET A 32 6.03 -7.48 9.97
CA MET A 32 6.23 -8.78 9.32
C MET A 32 6.95 -8.62 7.97
N ASN A 33 6.53 -7.66 7.15
CA ASN A 33 7.15 -7.42 5.84
C ASN A 33 8.55 -6.81 5.96
N GLY A 34 8.80 -5.93 6.92
CA GLY A 34 10.14 -5.40 7.20
C GLY A 34 11.16 -6.49 7.55
N GLY A 35 10.72 -7.58 8.19
CA GLY A 35 11.57 -8.76 8.43
C GLY A 35 11.98 -9.53 7.16
N LEU A 36 11.35 -9.26 6.02
CA LEU A 36 11.60 -9.89 4.72
C LEU A 36 12.40 -9.00 3.76
N GLU A 37 12.71 -7.75 4.15
CA GLU A 37 13.39 -6.74 3.33
C GLU A 37 14.70 -7.27 2.72
N SER A 38 15.57 -7.89 3.53
CA SER A 38 16.85 -8.46 3.08
C SER A 38 16.72 -9.63 2.10
N LYS A 39 15.55 -10.27 2.01
CA LYS A 39 15.29 -11.43 1.16
C LYS A 39 14.56 -11.09 -0.12
N ARG A 40 13.71 -10.05 -0.11
CA ARG A 40 12.82 -9.73 -1.23
C ARG A 40 13.09 -8.37 -1.87
N GLY A 41 13.93 -7.55 -1.27
CA GLY A 41 14.23 -6.20 -1.73
C GLY A 41 13.24 -5.17 -1.17
N GLU A 42 13.75 -3.97 -0.92
CA GLU A 42 13.02 -2.88 -0.28
C GLU A 42 11.77 -2.47 -1.08
N ASP A 43 11.90 -2.31 -2.39
CA ASP A 43 10.81 -1.84 -3.25
C ASP A 43 9.66 -2.86 -3.34
N PHE A 44 9.97 -4.16 -3.31
CA PHE A 44 8.96 -5.22 -3.25
C PHE A 44 8.16 -5.13 -1.93
N ILE A 45 8.86 -4.88 -0.83
CA ILE A 45 8.21 -4.68 0.48
C ILE A 45 7.34 -3.42 0.48
N LYS A 46 7.81 -2.32 -0.11
CA LYS A 46 7.02 -1.08 -0.24
C LYS A 46 5.72 -1.32 -1.02
N VAL A 47 5.78 -1.99 -2.16
CA VAL A 47 4.59 -2.35 -2.95
C VAL A 47 3.60 -3.18 -2.13
N SER A 48 4.10 -4.21 -1.42
CA SER A 48 3.27 -5.08 -0.58
C SER A 48 2.53 -4.29 0.51
N ILE A 49 3.25 -3.40 1.22
CA ILE A 49 2.68 -2.58 2.29
C ILE A 49 1.68 -1.56 1.74
N LEU A 50 2.02 -0.88 0.64
CA LEU A 50 1.11 0.08 -0.01
C LEU A 50 -0.15 -0.61 -0.55
N GLY A 51 -0.05 -1.83 -1.07
CA GLY A 51 -1.21 -2.62 -1.50
C GLY A 51 -2.13 -2.99 -0.34
N PHE A 52 -1.57 -3.37 0.80
CA PHE A 52 -2.36 -3.61 2.01
C PHE A 52 -3.06 -2.33 2.50
N ALA A 53 -2.34 -1.21 2.53
CA ALA A 53 -2.88 0.10 2.92
C ALA A 53 -4.01 0.57 1.98
N GLU A 54 -3.85 0.39 0.66
CA GLU A 54 -4.89 0.68 -0.32
C GLU A 54 -6.16 -0.17 -0.07
N GLY A 55 -5.98 -1.45 0.27
CA GLY A 55 -7.08 -2.34 0.63
C GLY A 55 -7.86 -1.86 1.86
N LEU A 56 -7.16 -1.40 2.91
CA LEU A 56 -7.79 -0.82 4.09
C LEU A 56 -8.59 0.44 3.73
N LEU A 57 -7.98 1.36 2.99
CA LEU A 57 -8.62 2.61 2.59
C LEU A 57 -9.80 2.41 1.64
N THR A 58 -9.78 1.35 0.84
CA THR A 58 -10.93 0.96 0.00
C THR A 58 -12.17 0.65 0.83
N VAL A 59 -12.00 0.07 2.01
CA VAL A 59 -13.12 -0.20 2.94
C VAL A 59 -13.47 1.07 3.71
N LEU A 60 -12.48 1.82 4.18
CA LEU A 60 -12.69 3.03 4.98
C LEU A 60 -13.44 4.13 4.22
N LYS A 61 -13.18 4.30 2.90
CA LYS A 61 -13.88 5.31 2.09
C LYS A 61 -15.38 5.03 1.94
N GLU A 62 -15.80 3.77 2.10
CA GLU A 62 -17.21 3.37 2.08
C GLU A 62 -17.84 3.56 3.47
N LYS A 63 -17.04 3.40 4.54
CA LYS A 63 -17.48 3.51 5.93
C LYS A 63 -17.57 4.97 6.40
N TYR A 64 -16.67 5.83 5.94
CA TYR A 64 -16.53 7.22 6.39
C TYR A 64 -16.67 8.18 5.22
N ASP A 65 -17.53 9.20 5.34
CA ASP A 65 -17.58 10.33 4.40
C ASP A 65 -16.61 11.45 4.82
N GLU A 66 -15.34 11.07 4.94
CA GLU A 66 -14.23 11.96 5.32
C GLU A 66 -13.33 12.17 4.08
N PRO A 67 -13.18 13.42 3.57
CA PRO A 67 -12.38 13.68 2.37
C PRO A 67 -10.94 13.17 2.47
N ARG A 68 -10.34 13.24 3.67
CA ARG A 68 -8.96 12.80 3.94
C ARG A 68 -8.74 11.32 3.65
N VAL A 69 -9.77 10.47 3.84
CA VAL A 69 -9.72 9.04 3.52
C VAL A 69 -9.59 8.84 2.01
N LYS A 70 -10.38 9.58 1.23
CA LYS A 70 -10.38 9.52 -0.24
C LYS A 70 -9.06 10.08 -0.81
N GLU A 71 -8.57 11.19 -0.27
CA GLU A 71 -7.29 11.80 -0.66
C GLU A 71 -6.12 10.85 -0.41
N LEU A 72 -6.05 10.24 0.78
CA LEU A 72 -4.99 9.29 1.12
C LEU A 72 -5.07 8.01 0.27
N TYR A 73 -6.29 7.54 -0.05
CA TYR A 73 -6.50 6.41 -0.95
C TYR A 73 -5.87 6.66 -2.33
N GLU A 74 -6.17 7.81 -2.95
CA GLU A 74 -5.64 8.13 -4.27
C GLU A 74 -4.12 8.34 -4.24
N LYS A 75 -3.58 8.94 -3.16
CA LYS A 75 -2.13 9.09 -2.96
C LYS A 75 -1.43 7.73 -2.90
N ILE A 76 -1.92 6.81 -2.07
CA ILE A 76 -1.34 5.46 -1.92
C ILE A 76 -1.44 4.67 -3.23
N LYS A 77 -2.60 4.73 -3.89
CA LYS A 77 -2.82 4.07 -5.17
C LYS A 77 -1.85 4.55 -6.24
N ALA A 78 -1.66 5.87 -6.35
CA ALA A 78 -0.70 6.46 -7.29
C ALA A 78 0.73 6.01 -6.98
N LYS A 79 1.13 6.03 -5.70
CA LYS A 79 2.48 5.62 -5.29
C LYS A 79 2.75 4.14 -5.53
N ARG A 80 1.76 3.28 -5.25
CA ARG A 80 1.86 1.85 -5.55
C ARG A 80 1.98 1.62 -7.05
N ALA A 81 1.18 2.30 -7.87
CA ALA A 81 1.23 2.16 -9.32
C ALA A 81 2.58 2.59 -9.90
N GLU A 82 3.18 3.66 -9.37
CA GLU A 82 4.53 4.12 -9.73
C GLU A 82 5.59 3.04 -9.47
N LEU A 83 5.53 2.40 -8.29
CA LEU A 83 6.45 1.32 -7.93
C LEU A 83 6.18 0.04 -8.73
N ASP A 84 4.91 -0.34 -8.93
CA ASP A 84 4.53 -1.51 -9.73
C ASP A 84 5.03 -1.41 -11.18
N GLU A 85 5.06 -0.21 -11.76
CA GLU A 85 5.59 0.02 -13.11
C GLU A 85 7.09 -0.29 -13.19
N GLN A 86 7.85 -0.06 -12.11
CA GLN A 86 9.27 -0.42 -12.05
C GLN A 86 9.49 -1.95 -12.05
N PHE A 87 8.48 -2.71 -11.64
CA PHE A 87 8.50 -4.17 -11.64
C PHE A 87 7.83 -4.80 -12.87
N ARG A 88 7.08 -4.02 -13.67
CA ARG A 88 6.53 -4.52 -14.93
C ARG A 88 7.68 -4.87 -15.86
N LYS A 89 7.75 -6.14 -16.25
CA LYS A 89 8.60 -6.54 -17.37
C LYS A 89 8.18 -5.72 -18.61
N PRO A 90 9.14 -5.31 -19.46
CA PRO A 90 8.79 -4.68 -20.73
C PRO A 90 7.83 -5.61 -21.49
N ARG A 91 6.73 -5.05 -22.01
CA ARG A 91 5.80 -5.78 -22.87
C ARG A 91 6.61 -6.33 -24.04
N ILE A 92 6.79 -7.65 -24.12
CA ILE A 92 7.48 -8.29 -25.24
C ILE A 92 6.45 -8.33 -26.38
N PRO A 93 6.63 -7.54 -27.46
CA PRO A 93 5.59 -7.36 -28.47
C PRO A 93 5.21 -8.65 -29.23
N TYR A 94 6.06 -9.69 -29.18
CA TYR A 94 5.91 -10.92 -29.96
C TYR A 94 5.14 -12.05 -29.25
N LEU A 95 4.53 -11.81 -28.09
CA LEU A 95 3.68 -12.80 -27.39
C LEU A 95 2.17 -12.52 -27.51
N GLU A 96 1.78 -11.46 -28.23
CA GLU A 96 0.37 -11.13 -28.53
C GLU A 96 -0.08 -11.65 -29.91
N GLU A 97 0.71 -12.51 -30.57
CA GLU A 97 0.34 -13.20 -31.82
C GLU A 97 0.28 -14.73 -31.65
N GLU A 98 -0.45 -15.25 -30.67
CA GLU A 98 -1.05 -16.59 -30.81
C GLU A 98 -2.47 -16.58 -30.24
N GLY A 99 -3.42 -16.49 -31.18
CA GLY A 99 -4.81 -16.98 -31.21
C GLY A 99 -5.52 -17.39 -29.93
#